data_AF-A0A6N6JPW0-F1
#
_entry.id   AF-A0A6N6JPW0-F1
#
_cell.length_a   1.000
_cell.length_b   1.000
_cell.length_c   1.000
_cell.angle_alpha   90.00
_cell.angle_beta   90.00
_cell.angle_gamma   90.00
#
_symmetry.space_group_name_H-M   'P 1'
#
loop_
_entity.id
_entity.type
_entity.pdbx_description
1 polymer ?
#
loop_
_entity_poly.entity_id
_entity_poly.type
_entity_poly.pdbx_seq_one_letter_code
_entity_poly.pdbx_strand_id
1 'polypeptide(L)'
;MSATITVLDSTLAGETTNEIQLHIATETPDVRELIRSRVYQEVKDYNAGLGERFRGLVQPAGSTQVAGGFRLPKRQKIDWQEQFRVCVEAFERGHILILLDDRQLESLDERLELRSTTRVNFLRLVPLVGG
;
A
#
# COMPACT_ATOMS: atom_id res chain seq x y z
N MET A 1 -9.99 16.50 12.45
CA MET A 1 -11.03 16.03 11.50
C MET A 1 -10.38 14.94 10.63
N SER A 2 -11.14 14.25 9.78
CA SER A 2 -10.62 13.16 8.94
C SER A 2 -10.57 13.57 7.47
N ALA A 3 -9.59 13.10 6.70
CA ALA A 3 -9.48 13.37 5.26
C ALA A 3 -9.72 12.09 4.44
N THR A 4 -10.32 12.23 3.25
CA THR A 4 -10.41 11.14 2.27
C THR A 4 -9.55 11.49 1.07
N ILE A 5 -8.55 10.68 0.75
CA ILE A 5 -7.59 10.92 -0.33
C ILE A 5 -7.73 9.86 -1.42
N THR A 6 -7.21 10.16 -2.61
CA THR A 6 -7.09 9.15 -3.67
C THR A 6 -5.73 8.49 -3.60
N VAL A 7 -5.70 7.15 -3.55
CA VAL A 7 -4.47 6.37 -3.56
C VAL A 7 -4.40 5.50 -4.79
N LEU A 8 -3.32 5.65 -5.54
CA LEU A 8 -3.00 4.94 -6.77
C LEU A 8 -1.86 3.97 -6.49
N ASP A 9 -1.93 2.76 -7.02
CA ASP A 9 -0.79 1.85 -7.07
C ASP A 9 -0.33 1.72 -8.51
N SER A 10 0.93 2.05 -8.76
CA SER A 10 1.49 2.01 -10.10
C SER A 10 2.79 1.19 -10.14
N THR A 11 3.09 0.65 -11.31
CA THR A 11 4.42 0.06 -11.58
C THR A 11 5.37 1.14 -12.10
N LEU A 12 6.67 0.84 -12.12
CA LEU A 12 7.68 1.66 -12.81
C LEU A 12 7.35 1.95 -14.28
N ALA A 13 6.60 1.08 -14.95
CA ALA A 13 6.17 1.28 -16.33
C ALA A 13 5.04 2.32 -16.47
N GLY A 14 4.59 2.92 -15.36
CA GLY A 14 3.50 3.90 -15.32
C GLY A 14 2.11 3.28 -15.39
N GLU A 15 2.00 1.96 -15.37
CA GLU A 15 0.72 1.26 -15.37
C GLU A 15 0.07 1.35 -13.98
N THR A 16 -1.11 1.97 -13.90
CA THR A 16 -1.94 1.97 -12.69
C THR A 16 -2.60 0.60 -12.54
N THR A 17 -2.22 -0.10 -11.48
CA THR A 17 -2.70 -1.45 -11.15
C THR A 17 -3.93 -1.42 -10.24
N ASN A 18 -4.10 -0.35 -9.47
CA ASN A 18 -5.20 -0.18 -8.55
C ASN A 18 -5.43 1.31 -8.21
N GLU A 19 -6.66 1.67 -7.92
CA GLU A 19 -7.06 3.00 -7.44
C GLU A 19 -8.13 2.84 -6.36
N ILE A 20 -7.91 3.43 -5.19
CA ILE A 20 -8.87 3.40 -4.08
C ILE A 20 -9.01 4.78 -3.44
N GLN A 21 -10.15 4.98 -2.77
CA GLN A 21 -10.34 6.09 -1.84
C GLN A 21 -9.93 5.62 -0.45
N LEU A 22 -8.97 6.31 0.16
CA LEU A 22 -8.48 5.98 1.50
C LEU A 22 -8.91 7.05 2.49
N HIS A 23 -9.55 6.61 3.57
CA HIS A 23 -9.91 7.47 4.68
C HIS A 23 -8.79 7.50 5.72
N ILE A 24 -8.32 8.69 6.04
CA ILE A 24 -7.30 8.94 7.06
C ILE A 24 -7.95 9.67 8.24
N ALA A 25 -7.81 9.10 9.43
CA ALA A 25 -8.46 9.59 10.64
C ALA A 25 -7.86 10.90 11.18
N THR A 26 -6.66 11.26 10.76
CA THR A 26 -5.91 12.44 11.20
C THR A 26 -5.65 13.40 10.04
N GLU A 27 -5.53 14.70 10.33
CA GLU A 27 -5.28 15.74 9.31
C GLU A 27 -3.81 15.81 8.89
N THR A 28 -2.90 15.49 9.83
CA THR A 28 -1.45 15.58 9.66
C THR A 28 -0.77 14.25 9.95
N PRO A 29 -1.15 13.17 9.24
CA PRO A 29 -0.50 11.89 9.42
C PRO A 29 0.98 11.99 9.05
N ASP A 30 1.78 11.11 9.62
CA ASP A 30 3.08 10.82 9.05
C ASP A 30 2.98 9.77 7.93
N VAL A 31 4.07 9.58 7.18
CA VAL A 31 4.12 8.57 6.11
C VAL A 31 3.86 7.16 6.65
N ARG A 32 4.30 6.86 7.87
CA ARG A 32 4.04 5.59 8.54
C ARG A 32 2.55 5.33 8.74
N GLU A 33 1.79 6.34 9.16
CA GLU A 33 0.33 6.28 9.30
C GLU A 33 -0.40 6.16 7.97
N LEU A 34 0.10 6.82 6.92
CA LEU A 34 -0.39 6.66 5.56
C LEU A 34 -0.22 5.22 5.07
N ILE A 35 0.99 4.64 5.20
CA ILE A 35 1.28 3.25 4.85
C ILE A 35 0.41 2.29 5.66
N ARG A 36 0.29 2.52 6.98
CA ARG A 36 -0.56 1.69 7.87
C ARG A 36 -2.00 1.68 7.39
N SER A 37 -2.57 2.87 7.14
CA SER A 37 -3.97 3.01 6.72
C SER A 37 -4.20 2.31 5.39
N ARG A 38 -3.27 2.48 4.44
CA ARG A 38 -3.34 1.84 3.13
C ARG A 38 -3.30 0.31 3.22
N VAL A 39 -2.32 -0.25 3.92
CA VAL A 39 -2.15 -1.70 4.09
C VAL A 39 -3.33 -2.31 4.85
N TYR A 40 -3.80 -1.64 5.90
CA TYR A 40 -4.95 -2.11 6.66
C TYR A 40 -6.20 -2.23 5.79
N GLN A 41 -6.49 -1.20 4.98
CA GLN A 41 -7.64 -1.20 4.08
C GLN A 41 -7.53 -2.33 3.04
N GLU A 42 -6.37 -2.48 2.40
CA GLU A 42 -6.08 -3.54 1.43
C GLU A 42 -6.29 -4.94 2.00
N VAL A 43 -5.71 -5.22 3.17
CA VAL A 43 -5.82 -6.52 3.83
C VAL A 43 -7.25 -6.77 4.32
N LYS A 44 -7.93 -5.73 4.83
CA LYS A 44 -9.35 -5.81 5.23
C LYS A 44 -10.24 -6.17 4.04
N ASP A 45 -10.05 -5.52 2.90
CA ASP A 45 -10.83 -5.78 1.69
C ASP A 45 -10.60 -7.20 1.15
N TYR A 46 -9.34 -7.65 1.12
CA TYR A 46 -9.02 -9.03 0.76
C TYR A 46 -9.66 -10.05 1.72
N ASN A 47 -9.51 -9.83 3.02
CA ASN A 47 -10.02 -10.73 4.06
C ASN A 47 -11.56 -10.77 4.11
N ALA A 48 -12.24 -9.69 3.75
CA ALA A 48 -13.70 -9.63 3.67
C ALA A 48 -14.25 -10.41 2.48
N GLY A 49 -13.56 -10.39 1.34
CA GLY A 49 -13.96 -11.10 0.13
C GLY A 49 -13.43 -12.53 0.00
N LEU A 50 -12.43 -12.93 0.82
CA LEU A 50 -11.60 -14.14 0.60
C LEU A 50 -11.21 -14.30 -0.87
N GLY A 51 -10.79 -13.19 -1.48
CA GLY A 51 -10.55 -13.10 -2.91
C GLY A 51 -9.53 -14.14 -3.39
N GLU A 52 -9.68 -14.62 -4.62
CA GLU A 52 -8.72 -15.56 -5.21
C GLU A 52 -7.34 -14.93 -5.47
N ARG A 53 -7.27 -13.59 -5.49
CA ARG A 53 -6.07 -12.81 -5.81
C ARG A 53 -5.94 -11.64 -4.86
N PHE A 54 -4.74 -11.46 -4.34
CA PHE A 54 -4.34 -10.29 -3.57
C PHE A 54 -3.64 -9.29 -4.49
N ARG A 55 -4.21 -8.09 -4.63
CA ARG A 55 -3.68 -7.01 -5.48
C ARG A 55 -3.01 -5.95 -4.62
N GLY A 56 -2.13 -6.39 -3.73
CA GLY A 56 -1.45 -5.50 -2.82
C GLY A 56 -0.11 -4.99 -3.33
N LEU A 57 0.38 -3.95 -2.65
CA LEU A 57 1.68 -3.35 -2.91
C LEU A 57 2.86 -4.29 -2.66
N VAL A 58 2.70 -5.17 -1.67
CA VAL A 58 3.71 -6.10 -1.20
C VAL A 58 3.19 -7.53 -1.24
N GLN A 59 4.08 -8.47 -1.57
CA GLN A 59 3.75 -9.89 -1.57
C GLN A 59 3.41 -10.38 -0.16
N PRO A 60 2.22 -10.95 0.06
CA PRO A 60 1.91 -11.65 1.30
C PRO A 60 2.84 -12.84 1.52
N ALA A 61 3.22 -13.07 2.77
CA ALA A 61 4.00 -14.24 3.16
C ALA A 61 3.35 -15.54 2.66
N GLY A 62 4.16 -16.44 2.08
CA GLY A 62 3.71 -17.73 1.56
C GLY A 62 2.83 -17.67 0.30
N SER A 63 2.67 -16.50 -0.34
CA SER A 63 1.97 -16.37 -1.62
C SER A 63 2.92 -16.57 -2.81
N THR A 64 2.36 -16.86 -3.99
CA THR A 64 3.11 -16.91 -5.25
C THR A 64 2.71 -15.75 -6.14
N GLN A 65 3.69 -15.11 -6.78
CA GLN A 65 3.44 -14.06 -7.77
C GLN A 65 2.71 -14.65 -8.99
N VAL A 66 1.63 -14.01 -9.40
CA VAL A 66 0.82 -14.36 -10.58
C VAL A 66 0.55 -13.11 -11.42
N ALA A 67 0.08 -13.29 -12.66
CA ALA A 67 -0.30 -12.15 -13.49
C ALA A 67 -1.34 -11.26 -12.77
N GLY A 68 -0.96 -10.00 -12.52
CA GLY A 68 -1.81 -9.00 -11.87
C GLY A 68 -2.00 -9.14 -10.37
N GLY A 69 -1.09 -9.82 -9.64
CA GLY A 69 -1.10 -9.84 -8.17
C GLY A 69 -0.42 -11.05 -7.54
N PHE A 70 -0.95 -11.49 -6.40
CA PHE A 70 -0.43 -12.63 -5.64
C PHE A 70 -1.54 -13.64 -5.36
N ARG A 71 -1.21 -14.93 -5.47
CA ARG A 71 -2.11 -16.03 -5.15
C ARG A 71 -1.61 -16.72 -3.88
N LEU A 72 -2.46 -16.80 -2.86
CA LEU A 72 -2.17 -17.63 -1.69
C LEU A 72 -2.48 -19.10 -2.01
N PRO A 73 -1.63 -20.05 -1.59
CA PRO A 73 -1.82 -21.48 -1.84
C PRO A 73 -3.06 -22.05 -1.13
N LYS A 74 -3.48 -21.42 -0.03
CA LYS A 74 -4.75 -21.69 0.66
C LYS A 74 -5.49 -20.37 0.84
N ARG A 75 -6.83 -20.39 0.76
CA ARG A 75 -7.69 -19.24 1.11
C ARG A 75 -7.56 -18.99 2.62
N GLN A 76 -6.58 -18.19 3.00
CA GLN A 76 -6.31 -17.81 4.39
C GLN A 76 -6.37 -16.30 4.54
N LYS A 77 -6.69 -15.85 5.75
CA LYS A 77 -6.62 -14.42 6.08
C LYS A 77 -5.17 -13.99 6.09
N ILE A 78 -4.92 -12.78 5.61
CA ILE A 78 -3.64 -12.11 5.69
C ILE A 78 -3.59 -11.34 7.01
N ASP A 79 -2.47 -11.44 7.73
CA ASP A 79 -2.18 -10.58 8.88
C ASP A 79 -1.72 -9.21 8.38
N TRP A 80 -2.50 -8.17 8.71
CA TRP A 80 -2.21 -6.81 8.29
C TRP A 80 -0.97 -6.24 8.99
N GLN A 81 -0.65 -6.69 10.21
CA GLN A 81 0.50 -6.19 10.97
C GLN A 81 1.80 -6.63 10.32
N GLU A 82 1.85 -7.89 9.91
CA GLU A 82 3.00 -8.43 9.18
C GLU A 82 3.14 -7.75 7.82
N GLN A 83 2.05 -7.59 7.08
CA GLN A 83 2.10 -6.85 5.81
C GLN A 83 2.56 -5.40 5.97
N PHE A 84 2.11 -4.74 7.04
CA PHE A 84 2.54 -3.39 7.34
C PHE A 84 4.05 -3.34 7.59
N ARG A 85 4.59 -4.30 8.37
CA ARG A 85 6.03 -4.41 8.64
C ARG A 85 6.84 -4.58 7.35
N VAL A 86 6.42 -5.47 6.45
CA VAL A 86 7.12 -5.69 5.17
C VAL A 86 7.03 -4.45 4.28
N CYS A 87 5.89 -3.75 4.26
CA CYS A 87 5.72 -2.52 3.49
C CYS A 87 6.60 -1.37 3.99
N VAL A 88 6.72 -1.21 5.31
CA VAL A 88 7.64 -0.26 5.94
C VAL A 88 9.09 -0.58 5.56
N GLU A 89 9.52 -1.83 5.70
CA GLU A 89 10.87 -2.26 5.34
C GLU A 89 11.15 -2.05 3.84
N ALA A 90 10.16 -2.29 2.98
CA ALA A 90 10.28 -2.06 1.55
C ALA A 90 10.41 -0.57 1.20
N PHE A 91 9.71 0.32 1.91
CA PHE A 91 9.88 1.76 1.76
C PHE A 91 11.29 2.21 2.18
N GLU A 92 11.75 1.79 3.37
CA GLU A 92 13.09 2.14 3.88
C GLU A 92 14.23 1.63 2.98
N ARG A 93 14.03 0.47 2.34
CA ARG A 93 15.00 -0.09 1.38
C ARG A 93 14.89 0.50 -0.03
N GLY A 94 13.99 1.44 -0.27
CA GLY A 94 13.79 2.05 -1.59
C GLY A 94 13.25 1.07 -2.63
N HIS A 95 12.47 0.07 -2.20
CA HIS A 95 11.78 -0.85 -3.10
C HIS A 95 10.36 -0.36 -3.45
N ILE A 96 9.83 0.58 -2.66
CA ILE A 96 8.59 1.32 -2.90
C ILE A 96 8.94 2.80 -2.86
N LEU A 97 8.43 3.56 -3.82
CA LEU A 97 8.38 5.02 -3.73
C LEU A 97 6.95 5.45 -3.44
N ILE A 98 6.80 6.49 -2.62
CA ILE A 98 5.51 7.12 -2.36
C ILE A 98 5.58 8.55 -2.85
N LEU A 99 4.69 8.91 -3.77
CA LEU A 99 4.55 10.26 -4.30
C LEU A 99 3.28 10.90 -3.75
N LEU A 100 3.40 12.08 -3.15
CA LEU A 100 2.30 12.93 -2.73
C LEU A 100 2.20 14.10 -3.71
N ASP A 101 1.16 14.15 -4.53
CA ASP A 101 0.99 15.18 -5.57
C ASP A 101 2.28 15.39 -6.39
N ASP A 102 2.85 14.26 -6.86
CA ASP A 102 4.11 14.16 -7.63
C ASP A 102 5.41 14.45 -6.86
N ARG A 103 5.34 14.77 -5.56
CA ARG A 103 6.51 14.91 -4.69
C ARG A 103 6.83 13.59 -3.98
N GLN A 104 8.06 13.10 -4.12
CA GLN A 104 8.52 11.93 -3.38
C GLN A 104 8.61 12.23 -1.87
N LEU A 105 8.11 11.29 -1.08
CA LEU A 105 8.26 11.26 0.38
C LEU A 105 9.52 10.49 0.73
N GLU A 106 10.31 11.00 1.67
CA GLU A 106 11.66 10.48 1.94
C GLU A 106 11.81 9.86 3.34
N SER A 107 10.91 10.17 4.27
CA SER A 107 10.97 9.69 5.65
C SER A 107 9.63 9.20 6.16
N LEU A 108 9.66 8.12 6.96
CA LEU A 108 8.48 7.58 7.62
C LEU A 108 7.81 8.55 8.61
N ASP A 109 8.59 9.47 9.17
CA ASP A 109 8.15 10.41 10.20
C ASP A 109 7.81 11.79 9.60
N GLU A 110 7.92 11.93 8.28
CA GLU A 110 7.55 13.15 7.56
C GLU A 110 6.05 13.39 7.66
N ARG A 111 5.67 14.59 8.12
CA ARG A 111 4.27 15.01 8.28
C ARG A 111 3.66 15.42 6.95
N LEU A 112 2.45 14.96 6.69
CA LEU A 112 1.74 15.16 5.43
C LEU A 112 0.54 16.06 5.64
N GLU A 113 0.38 17.07 4.77
CA GLU A 113 -0.86 17.84 4.69
C GLU A 113 -1.80 17.16 3.70
N LEU A 114 -2.77 16.40 4.20
CA LEU A 114 -3.73 15.70 3.35
C LEU A 114 -5.00 16.51 3.15
N ARG A 115 -5.43 16.63 1.88
CA ARG A 115 -6.67 17.27 1.46
C ARG A 115 -7.50 16.29 0.64
N SER A 116 -8.78 16.58 0.45
CA SER A 116 -9.66 15.71 -0.35
C SER A 116 -9.24 15.59 -1.82
N THR A 117 -8.45 16.54 -2.32
CA THR A 117 -7.89 16.55 -3.67
C THR A 117 -6.51 15.89 -3.77
N THR A 118 -5.92 15.51 -2.64
CA THR A 118 -4.57 14.95 -2.59
C THR A 118 -4.54 13.58 -3.24
N ARG A 119 -3.52 13.36 -4.07
CA ARG A 119 -3.22 12.09 -4.73
C ARG A 119 -1.94 11.51 -4.16
N VAL A 120 -2.03 10.27 -3.70
CA VAL A 120 -0.87 9.50 -3.26
C VAL A 120 -0.64 8.36 -4.26
N ASN A 121 0.54 8.30 -4.86
CA ASN A 121 0.93 7.19 -5.73
C ASN A 121 1.98 6.32 -5.04
N PHE A 122 1.68 5.05 -4.89
CA PHE A 122 2.61 4.03 -4.44
C PHE A 122 3.19 3.30 -5.65
N LEU A 123 4.48 3.53 -5.89
CA LEU A 123 5.22 2.96 -7.00
C LEU A 123 6.03 1.76 -6.54
N ARG A 124 5.76 0.59 -7.14
CA ARG A 124 6.58 -0.61 -6.92
C ARG A 124 7.80 -0.60 -7.85
N LEU A 125 9.00 -0.52 -7.26
CA LEU A 125 10.27 -0.49 -8.00
C LEU A 125 10.81 -1.88 -8.33
N VAL A 126 10.61 -2.84 -7.43
CA VAL A 126 11.10 -4.21 -7.60
C VAL A 126 10.02 -5.23 -7.23
N PRO A 127 10.13 -6.48 -7.71
CA PRO A 127 9.33 -7.57 -7.20
C PRO A 127 9.63 -7.80 -5.70
N LEU A 128 8.85 -7.14 -4.84
CA LEU A 128 8.92 -7.32 -3.40
C LEU A 128 8.40 -8.70 -2.99
N VAL A 129 9.31 -9.55 -2.50
CA VAL A 129 8.99 -10.82 -1.85
C VAL A 129 8.93 -10.59 -0.34
N GLY A 130 7.80 -10.93 0.30
CA GLY A 130 7.76 -11.12 1.74
C GLY A 130 8.36 -12.49 2.05
N GLY A 131 9.46 -12.51 2.81
CA GLY A 131 10.11 -13.75 3.27
C GLY A 131 9.21 -14.60 4.13
#